data_AF-A0A955UK03-F1
#
_entry.id   AF-A0A955UK03-F1
#
_cell.length_a   1.000
_cell.length_b   1.000
_cell.length_c   1.000
_cell.angle_alpha   90.00
_cell.angle_beta   90.00
_cell.angle_gamma   90.00
#
_symmetry.space_group_name_H-M   'P 1'
#
loop_
_entity.id
_entity.type
_entity.pdbx_description
1 polymer ?
#
loop_
_entity_poly.entity_id
_entity_poly.type
_entity_poly.pdbx_seq_one_letter_code
_entity_poly.pdbx_strand_id
1 'polypeptide(L)'
;MRSRPPVGATAIIRSGFYEGLEVPIDRERIVIGRGRKADLVLAEATISRAHAALGFDGEGFFVEDLGSTNGTLVNGARITTHRLKHDDEIQMGKLRIGVTLPG
;
A
#
# COMPACT_ATOMS: atom_id res chain seq x y z
N MET A 1 19.18 -11.17 -8.16
CA MET A 1 19.56 -9.73 -8.23
C MET A 1 18.52 -8.99 -7.39
N ARG A 2 18.87 -8.40 -6.25
CA ARG A 2 17.90 -7.63 -5.44
C ARG A 2 17.85 -6.21 -5.99
N SER A 3 16.75 -5.84 -6.61
CA SER A 3 16.59 -4.52 -7.20
C SER A 3 16.23 -3.53 -6.09
N ARG A 4 17.11 -2.55 -5.86
CA ARG A 4 16.88 -1.52 -4.84
C ARG A 4 15.76 -0.58 -5.32
N PRO A 5 14.74 -0.29 -4.51
CA PRO A 5 13.70 0.64 -4.90
C PRO A 5 14.28 2.04 -5.18
N PRO A 6 13.80 2.74 -6.22
CA PRO A 6 14.10 4.15 -6.42
C PRO A 6 13.77 4.96 -5.17
N VAL A 7 14.66 5.88 -4.79
CA VAL A 7 14.46 6.75 -3.63
C VAL A 7 13.34 7.74 -3.91
N GLY A 8 12.50 8.02 -2.91
CA GLY A 8 11.46 9.06 -2.99
C GLY A 8 10.04 8.55 -3.18
N ALA A 9 9.84 7.23 -3.34
CA ALA A 9 8.49 6.66 -3.37
C ALA A 9 7.89 6.62 -1.97
N THR A 10 6.70 7.21 -1.81
CA THR A 10 6.03 7.36 -0.52
C THR A 10 4.54 7.07 -0.65
N ALA A 11 4.00 6.31 0.29
CA ALA A 11 2.56 6.13 0.48
C ALA A 11 2.11 6.99 1.67
N ILE A 12 1.11 7.84 1.46
CA ILE A 12 0.62 8.79 2.46
C ILE A 12 -0.82 8.45 2.80
N ILE A 13 -1.10 8.20 4.07
CA ILE A 13 -2.47 7.96 4.53
C ILE A 13 -3.28 9.26 4.44
N ARG A 14 -4.43 9.21 3.75
CA ARG A 14 -5.30 10.37 3.47
C ARG A 14 -6.61 10.35 4.25
N SER A 15 -6.84 9.37 5.12
CA SER A 15 -8.07 9.31 5.91
C SER A 15 -7.90 8.55 7.22
N GLY A 16 -8.84 8.79 8.14
CA GLY A 16 -8.94 8.06 9.40
C GLY A 16 -7.94 8.53 10.45
N PHE A 17 -7.75 7.73 11.49
CA PHE A 17 -6.89 8.08 12.62
C PHE A 17 -5.42 8.26 12.24
N TYR A 18 -4.99 7.62 11.15
CA TYR A 18 -3.61 7.62 10.68
C TYR A 18 -3.34 8.67 9.60
N GLU A 19 -4.25 9.60 9.35
CA GLU A 19 -4.11 10.64 8.33
C GLU A 19 -2.79 11.42 8.51
N GLY A 20 -2.08 11.64 7.40
CA GLY A 20 -0.76 12.28 7.37
C GLY A 20 0.41 11.35 7.66
N LEU A 21 0.18 10.09 8.03
CA LEU A 21 1.25 9.12 8.16
C LEU A 21 1.88 8.82 6.79
N GLU A 22 3.19 9.06 6.68
CA GLU A 22 3.98 8.76 5.50
C GLU A 22 4.72 7.44 5.67
N VAL A 23 4.68 6.61 4.63
CA VAL A 23 5.29 5.28 4.61
C VAL A 23 6.17 5.20 3.37
N PRO A 24 7.51 5.18 3.54
CA PRO A 24 8.41 5.04 2.40
C PRO A 24 8.25 3.65 1.77
N ILE A 25 8.21 3.59 0.44
CA ILE A 25 8.18 2.33 -0.33
C ILE A 25 9.64 1.97 -0.68
N ASP A 26 10.45 1.73 0.36
CA ASP A 26 11.90 1.58 0.29
C ASP A 26 12.38 0.11 0.38
N ARG A 27 11.43 -0.85 0.35
CA ARG A 27 11.69 -2.29 0.40
C ARG A 27 11.05 -3.02 -0.78
N GLU A 28 11.52 -4.24 -1.01
CA GLU A 28 10.94 -5.16 -1.99
C GLU A 28 9.45 -5.43 -1.70
N ARG A 29 9.09 -5.49 -0.41
CA ARG A 29 7.73 -5.76 0.05
C ARG A 29 7.49 -5.21 1.46
N ILE A 30 6.34 -4.55 1.63
CA ILE A 30 5.83 -3.98 2.88
C ILE A 30 4.38 -4.42 3.00
N VAL A 31 4.07 -5.24 4.00
CA VAL A 31 2.71 -5.71 4.26
C VAL A 31 1.98 -4.70 5.12
N ILE A 32 0.83 -4.22 4.64
CA ILE A 32 -0.10 -3.38 5.38
C ILE A 32 -1.26 -4.24 5.88
N GLY A 33 -1.60 -4.11 7.16
CA GLY A 33 -2.74 -4.80 7.74
C GLY A 33 -2.97 -4.44 9.19
N ARG A 34 -4.04 -4.95 9.79
CA ARG A 34 -4.31 -4.75 11.23
C ARG A 34 -3.64 -5.78 12.14
N GLY A 35 -2.99 -6.80 11.56
CA GLY A 35 -2.39 -7.91 12.29
C GLY A 35 -0.99 -7.55 12.78
N ARG A 36 -0.59 -8.07 13.93
CA ARG A 36 0.74 -7.84 14.53
C ARG A 36 1.93 -8.33 13.69
N LYS A 37 1.67 -9.08 12.61
CA LYS A 37 2.68 -9.59 11.67
C LYS A 37 2.84 -8.71 10.42
N ALA A 38 2.01 -7.67 10.26
CA ALA A 38 2.17 -6.70 9.19
C ALA A 38 3.36 -5.77 9.49
N ASP A 39 4.05 -5.31 8.45
CA ASP A 39 5.11 -4.31 8.57
C ASP A 39 4.55 -2.96 8.98
N LEU A 40 3.39 -2.59 8.41
CA LEU A 40 2.61 -1.43 8.81
C LEU A 40 1.29 -1.89 9.45
N VAL A 41 1.22 -1.75 10.77
CA VAL A 41 0.04 -2.13 11.55
C VAL A 41 -0.92 -0.96 11.64
N LEU A 42 -2.05 -1.05 10.93
CA LEU A 42 -3.14 -0.09 10.99
C LEU A 42 -4.34 -0.73 11.68
N ALA A 43 -4.62 -0.33 12.92
CA ALA A 43 -5.60 -0.94 13.82
C ALA A 43 -7.05 -0.54 13.48
N GLU A 44 -7.45 -0.77 12.24
CA GLU A 44 -8.79 -0.44 11.72
C GLU A 44 -9.61 -1.71 11.50
N ALA A 45 -10.88 -1.68 11.92
CA ALA A 45 -11.78 -2.84 11.82
C ALA A 45 -12.04 -3.27 10.38
N THR A 46 -12.00 -2.34 9.43
CA THR A 46 -12.22 -2.62 8.00
C THR A 46 -10.97 -3.13 7.27
N ILE A 47 -9.84 -3.24 7.96
CA ILE A 47 -8.59 -3.73 7.38
C ILE A 47 -8.37 -5.20 7.78
N SER A 48 -7.89 -6.04 6.87
CA SER A 48 -7.57 -7.44 7.16
C SER A 48 -6.25 -7.57 7.92
N ARG A 49 -6.00 -8.71 8.58
CA ARG A 49 -4.77 -8.89 9.37
C ARG A 49 -3.51 -8.72 8.52
N ALA A 50 -3.53 -9.28 7.32
CA ALA A 50 -2.68 -8.92 6.20
C ALA A 50 -3.63 -8.51 5.08
N HIS A 51 -3.61 -7.24 4.66
CA HIS A 51 -4.60 -6.70 3.73
C HIS A 51 -4.00 -6.57 2.34
N ALA A 52 -2.94 -5.79 2.22
CA ALA A 52 -2.25 -5.56 0.96
C ALA A 52 -0.73 -5.55 1.20
N ALA A 53 0.02 -5.77 0.13
CA ALA A 53 1.45 -5.55 0.10
C ALA A 53 1.79 -4.44 -0.90
N LEU A 54 2.65 -3.51 -0.49
CA LEU A 54 3.29 -2.52 -1.35
C LEU A 54 4.75 -2.89 -1.55
N GLY A 55 5.34 -2.53 -2.67
CA GLY A 55 6.77 -2.76 -2.86
C GLY A 55 7.27 -2.41 -4.25
N PHE A 56 8.46 -2.91 -4.53
CA PHE A 56 9.15 -2.75 -5.81
C PHE A 56 9.87 -4.06 -6.14
N ASP A 57 9.66 -4.60 -7.33
CA ASP A 57 10.18 -5.92 -7.73
C ASP A 57 11.32 -5.84 -8.77
N GLY A 58 11.77 -4.63 -9.12
CA GLY A 58 12.77 -4.40 -10.16
C GLY A 58 12.23 -3.83 -11.46
N GLU A 59 10.96 -4.08 -11.78
CA GLU A 59 10.31 -3.51 -12.97
C GLU A 59 9.53 -2.22 -12.64
N GLY A 60 9.28 -1.93 -11.36
CA GLY A 60 8.35 -0.88 -10.95
C GLY A 60 7.71 -1.11 -9.58
N PHE A 61 6.95 -0.11 -9.13
CA PHE A 61 6.22 -0.16 -7.87
C PHE A 61 4.89 -0.89 -8.04
N PHE A 62 4.46 -1.64 -7.02
CA PHE A 62 3.20 -2.37 -7.04
C PHE A 62 2.43 -2.28 -5.75
N VAL A 63 1.14 -2.59 -5.90
CA VAL A 63 0.25 -2.99 -4.81
C VAL A 63 -0.39 -4.33 -5.15
N GLU A 64 -0.51 -5.19 -4.15
CA GLU A 64 -1.13 -6.51 -4.26
C GLU A 64 -2.10 -6.74 -3.08
N ASP A 65 -3.32 -7.20 -3.38
CA ASP A 65 -4.27 -7.64 -2.37
C ASP A 65 -3.92 -9.05 -1.87
N LEU A 66 -3.91 -9.25 -0.55
CA LEU A 66 -3.52 -10.52 0.09
C LEU A 66 -4.72 -11.41 0.45
N GLY A 67 -5.80 -11.32 -0.32
CA GLY A 67 -7.06 -12.00 0.00
C GLY A 67 -7.83 -11.29 1.09
N SER A 68 -7.85 -9.96 1.04
CA SER A 68 -8.49 -9.15 2.06
C SER A 68 -10.02 -9.25 1.98
N THR A 69 -10.71 -9.10 3.12
CA THR A 69 -12.18 -9.20 3.19
C THR A 69 -12.88 -8.13 2.35
N ASN A 70 -12.40 -6.89 2.42
CA ASN A 70 -13.02 -5.76 1.70
C ASN A 70 -12.42 -5.53 0.30
N GLY A 71 -11.32 -6.22 -0.02
CA GLY A 71 -10.55 -5.98 -1.23
C GLY A 71 -9.71 -4.72 -1.15
N THR A 72 -8.72 -4.66 -2.04
CA THR A 72 -7.92 -3.47 -2.32
C THR A 72 -8.44 -2.85 -3.61
N LEU A 73 -8.68 -1.54 -3.59
CA LEU A 73 -9.06 -0.77 -4.76
C LEU A 73 -7.95 0.21 -5.12
N VAL A 74 -7.73 0.45 -6.41
CA VAL A 74 -6.89 1.54 -6.91
C VAL A 74 -7.73 2.41 -7.83
N ASN A 75 -7.81 3.71 -7.54
CA ASN A 75 -8.63 4.68 -8.27
C ASN A 75 -10.09 4.21 -8.45
N GLY A 76 -10.65 3.58 -7.42
CA GLY A 76 -12.03 3.05 -7.42
C GLY A 76 -12.23 1.68 -8.09
N ALA A 77 -11.21 1.11 -8.73
CA ALA A 77 -11.27 -0.22 -9.33
C ALA A 77 -10.68 -1.28 -8.38
N ARG A 78 -11.39 -2.40 -8.16
CA ARG A 78 -10.87 -3.51 -7.34
C ARG A 78 -9.77 -4.25 -8.08
N ILE A 79 -8.67 -4.55 -7.39
CA ILE A 79 -7.49 -5.20 -7.96
C ILE A 79 -7.10 -6.46 -7.19
N THR A 80 -6.32 -7.31 -7.85
CA THR A 80 -5.52 -8.37 -7.19
C THR A 80 -4.06 -7.94 -7.14
N THR A 81 -3.53 -7.47 -8.27
CA THR A 81 -2.22 -6.84 -8.37
C THR A 81 -2.36 -5.64 -9.31
N HIS A 82 -1.68 -4.54 -8.98
CA HIS A 82 -1.69 -3.33 -9.79
C HIS A 82 -0.33 -2.67 -9.81
N ARG A 83 0.02 -2.10 -10.96
CA ARG A 83 1.26 -1.34 -11.11
C ARG A 83 1.04 0.11 -10.76
N LEU A 84 1.66 0.53 -9.66
CA LEU A 84 1.45 1.86 -9.12
C LEU A 84 1.98 2.90 -10.09
N LYS A 85 1.19 3.96 -10.23
CA LYS A 85 1.54 5.18 -10.92
C LYS A 85 1.61 6.33 -9.91
N HIS A 86 2.27 7.40 -10.31
CA HIS A 86 2.25 8.63 -9.54
C HIS A 86 0.80 9.12 -9.39
N ASP A 87 0.45 9.59 -8.20
CA ASP A 87 -0.90 10.02 -7.81
C ASP A 87 -1.99 8.95 -7.77
N ASP A 88 -1.63 7.65 -7.84
CA ASP A 88 -2.61 6.59 -7.59
C ASP A 88 -3.16 6.67 -6.15
N GLU A 89 -4.48 6.53 -6.02
CA GLU A 89 -5.14 6.39 -4.72
C GLU A 89 -5.50 4.93 -4.48
N ILE A 90 -4.92 4.35 -3.43
CA ILE A 90 -5.26 3.02 -2.92
C ILE A 90 -6.33 3.16 -1.84
N GLN A 91 -7.35 2.33 -1.89
CA GLN A 91 -8.36 2.22 -0.86
C GLN A 91 -8.40 0.79 -0.28
N MET A 92 -8.38 0.71 1.05
CA MET A 92 -8.50 -0.53 1.83
C MET A 92 -9.59 -0.35 2.89
N GLY A 93 -10.79 -0.86 2.62
CA GLY A 93 -11.96 -0.58 3.46
C GLY A 93 -12.27 0.92 3.48
N LYS A 94 -12.22 1.56 4.66
CA LYS A 94 -12.43 3.02 4.83
C LYS A 94 -11.14 3.85 4.73
N LEU A 95 -9.98 3.19 4.66
CA LEU A 95 -8.69 3.85 4.60
C LEU A 95 -8.37 4.20 3.14
N ARG A 96 -7.95 5.45 2.90
CA ARG A 96 -7.41 5.93 1.63
C ARG A 96 -5.93 6.25 1.79
N ILE A 97 -5.16 5.90 0.78
CA ILE A 97 -3.72 6.06 0.74
C ILE A 97 -3.36 6.64 -0.63
N GLY A 98 -2.73 7.81 -0.65
CA GLY A 98 -2.17 8.37 -1.87
C GLY A 98 -0.75 7.89 -2.09
N VAL A 99 -0.37 7.66 -3.34
CA VAL A 99 0.98 7.25 -3.72
C VAL A 99 1.69 8.37 -4.46
N THR A 100 2.87 8.73 -3.98
CA THR A 100 3.78 9.65 -4.66
C THR A 100 5.01 8.86 -5.09
N LEU A 101 5.20 8.68 -6.40
CA LEU A 101 6.36 8.02 -6.96
C LEU A 101 7.40 9.06 -7.40
N PRO A 102 8.71 8.74 -7.35
CA PRO A 102 9.74 9.59 -7.94
C PRO A 102 9.52 9.69 -9.45
N GLY A 103 9.74 10.88 -10.00
CA GLY A 103 9.68 11.15 -11.45
C GLY A 103 10.86 10.60 -12.22
#